data_AF-A0A1A8T7H1-F1
#
_entry.id   AF-A0A1A8T7H1-F1
#
_cell.length_a   1.000
_cell.length_b   1.000
_cell.length_c   1.000
_cell.angle_alpha   90.00
_cell.angle_beta   90.00
_cell.angle_gamma   90.00
#
_symmetry.space_group_name_H-M   'P 1'
#
loop_
_entity.id
_entity.type
_entity.pdbx_description
1 polymer ?
#
loop_
_entity_poly.entity_id
_entity_poly.type
_entity_poly.pdbx_seq_one_letter_code
_entity_poly.pdbx_strand_id
1 'polypeptide(L)'
;MMISCNRKMTILGAGLLASTLSFAVNAHSLHAKIDAYPGTKTTVTGHVSVHFDKKDMTVKYNLKGLKPVNDGGLHIHVGTSCKKADKVGGHYFSPKSGGDYWKSAQWVSDSKGRAKGSFRLISGLDYKANLGHAVVIHDASGARIGCGILEK
;
A
#
# COMPACT_ATOMS: atom_id res chain seq x y z
N MET A 1 72.09 19.89 -16.80
CA MET A 1 72.25 19.61 -18.24
C MET A 1 70.97 18.94 -18.71
N MET A 2 70.15 19.67 -19.50
CA MET A 2 69.23 19.20 -20.57
C MET A 2 68.27 18.01 -20.23
N ILE A 3 66.95 18.07 -20.35
CA ILE A 3 66.15 18.40 -21.54
C ILE A 3 64.69 18.68 -21.12
N SER A 4 64.09 19.70 -21.75
CA SER A 4 62.66 19.96 -21.85
C SER A 4 61.97 18.99 -22.80
N CYS A 5 60.79 18.47 -22.48
CA CYS A 5 59.87 17.96 -23.50
C CYS A 5 58.42 18.34 -23.18
N ASN A 6 57.93 19.31 -23.95
CA ASN A 6 56.55 19.77 -24.00
C ASN A 6 55.82 18.90 -25.03
N ARG A 7 54.77 18.15 -24.65
CA ARG A 7 53.86 17.51 -25.61
C ARG A 7 52.41 17.83 -25.29
N LYS A 8 51.84 18.69 -26.13
CA LYS A 8 50.40 18.88 -26.30
C LYS A 8 49.77 17.52 -26.63
N MET A 9 48.80 17.09 -25.83
CA MET A 9 47.96 15.93 -26.15
C MET A 9 46.53 16.41 -26.37
N THR A 10 46.17 16.48 -27.64
CA THR A 10 44.80 16.71 -28.11
C THR A 10 43.97 15.47 -27.73
N ILE A 11 43.10 15.57 -26.73
CA ILE A 11 42.16 14.50 -26.40
C ILE A 11 40.91 14.71 -27.26
N LEU A 12 40.78 13.85 -28.28
CA LEU A 12 39.56 13.62 -29.04
C LEU A 12 38.47 13.13 -28.07
N GLY A 13 37.34 13.82 -28.05
CA GLY A 13 36.20 13.48 -27.19
C GLY A 13 35.67 12.08 -27.50
N ALA A 14 35.87 11.16 -26.56
CA ALA A 14 35.10 9.93 -26.51
C ALA A 14 33.73 10.27 -25.92
N GLY A 15 32.70 10.24 -26.77
CA GLY A 15 31.31 10.41 -26.35
C GLY A 15 30.98 9.43 -25.24
N LEU A 16 30.64 9.97 -24.07
CA LEU A 16 30.13 9.21 -22.94
C LEU A 16 28.72 8.71 -23.31
N LEU A 17 28.63 7.51 -23.88
CA LEU A 17 27.37 6.76 -23.93
C LEU A 17 27.03 6.37 -22.50
N ALA A 18 26.42 7.30 -21.76
CA ALA A 18 25.75 7.00 -20.52
C ALA A 18 24.51 6.17 -20.86
N SER A 19 24.69 4.86 -20.99
CA SER A 19 23.57 3.92 -20.92
C SER A 19 22.94 4.12 -19.55
N THR A 20 21.81 4.81 -19.50
CA THR A 20 21.01 4.88 -18.29
C THR A 20 20.52 3.48 -18.01
N LEU A 21 21.20 2.79 -17.10
CA LEU A 21 20.72 1.55 -16.53
C LEU A 21 19.42 1.91 -15.82
N SER A 22 18.30 1.73 -16.52
CA SER A 22 16.98 1.85 -15.91
C SER A 22 16.87 0.67 -14.96
N PHE A 23 17.28 0.86 -13.71
CA PHE A 23 16.87 -0.01 -12.64
C PHE A 23 15.35 0.05 -12.62
N ALA A 24 14.70 -1.00 -13.14
CA ALA A 24 13.30 -1.21 -12.89
C ALA A 24 13.14 -1.18 -11.37
N VAL A 25 12.57 -0.09 -10.85
CA VAL A 25 12.15 -0.05 -9.46
C VAL A 25 11.19 -1.21 -9.32
N ASN A 26 11.58 -2.25 -8.58
CA ASN A 26 10.65 -3.30 -8.22
C ASN A 26 9.52 -2.58 -7.48
N ALA A 27 8.37 -2.43 -8.13
CA ALA A 27 7.23 -1.75 -7.56
C ALA A 27 6.79 -2.55 -6.33
N HIS A 28 7.28 -2.15 -5.15
CA HIS A 28 6.84 -2.66 -3.85
C HIS A 28 5.50 -2.04 -3.48
N SER A 29 4.57 -2.01 -4.43
CA SER A 29 3.24 -1.47 -4.24
C SER A 29 2.24 -2.55 -4.57
N LEU A 30 1.26 -2.73 -3.68
CA LEU A 30 0.08 -3.53 -3.93
C LEU A 30 -1.14 -2.63 -3.99
N HIS A 31 -2.12 -3.01 -4.79
CA HIS A 31 -3.31 -2.24 -5.05
C HIS A 31 -4.55 -3.12 -4.85
N ALA A 32 -5.59 -2.55 -4.24
CA ALA A 32 -6.88 -3.20 -4.11
C ALA A 32 -7.96 -2.27 -4.64
N LYS A 33 -8.77 -2.77 -5.57
CA LYS A 33 -10.08 -2.17 -5.85
C LYS A 33 -11.03 -2.60 -4.74
N ILE A 34 -11.64 -1.63 -4.08
CA ILE A 34 -12.59 -1.86 -3.01
C ILE A 34 -14.00 -1.85 -3.60
N ASP A 35 -14.74 -2.91 -3.31
CA ASP A 35 -16.18 -3.04 -3.55
C ASP A 35 -16.89 -3.37 -2.22
N ALA A 36 -18.21 -3.50 -2.24
CA ALA A 36 -19.02 -3.82 -1.07
C ALA A 36 -18.55 -5.10 -0.36
N TYR A 37 -18.56 -5.11 0.98
CA TYR A 37 -18.20 -6.30 1.73
C TYR A 37 -19.18 -7.45 1.46
N PRO A 38 -18.72 -8.71 1.34
CA PRO A 38 -19.59 -9.85 1.03
C PRO A 38 -20.76 -10.01 1.98
N GLY A 39 -21.96 -10.14 1.43
CA GLY A 39 -23.19 -10.32 2.22
C GLY A 39 -23.78 -9.02 2.77
N THR A 40 -23.23 -7.86 2.43
CA THR A 40 -23.77 -6.56 2.81
C THR A 40 -24.46 -5.86 1.63
N LYS A 41 -25.22 -4.81 1.92
CA LYS A 41 -25.83 -3.91 0.91
C LYS A 41 -25.14 -2.54 0.85
N THR A 42 -23.89 -2.47 1.29
CA THR A 42 -23.15 -1.20 1.29
C THR A 42 -22.82 -0.77 -0.14
N THR A 43 -22.58 0.52 -0.34
CA THR A 43 -22.20 1.10 -1.63
C THR A 43 -20.74 1.57 -1.62
N VAL A 44 -19.95 1.07 -0.66
CA VAL A 44 -18.54 1.46 -0.51
C VAL A 44 -17.77 1.02 -1.74
N THR A 45 -17.07 1.97 -2.33
CA THR A 45 -16.20 1.74 -3.49
C THR A 45 -14.93 2.55 -3.35
N GLY A 46 -13.87 2.14 -4.04
CA GLY A 46 -12.67 2.95 -4.14
C GLY A 46 -11.41 2.16 -4.43
N HIS A 47 -10.28 2.77 -4.08
CA HIS A 47 -8.97 2.16 -4.27
C HIS A 47 -8.12 2.33 -3.02
N VAL A 48 -7.39 1.28 -2.69
CA VAL A 48 -6.33 1.28 -1.69
C VAL A 48 -5.02 0.91 -2.39
N SER A 49 -3.94 1.62 -2.05
CA SER A 49 -2.59 1.28 -2.45
C SER A 49 -1.72 1.17 -1.20
N VAL A 50 -0.89 0.14 -1.15
CA VAL A 50 0.03 -0.10 -0.05
C VAL A 50 1.43 -0.15 -0.64
N HIS A 51 2.24 0.85 -0.33
CA HIS A 51 3.65 0.86 -0.65
C HIS A 51 4.45 0.28 0.52
N PHE A 52 5.42 -0.58 0.22
CA PHE A 52 6.28 -1.24 1.19
C PHE A 52 7.73 -0.77 1.03
N ASP A 53 8.33 -0.33 2.13
CA ASP A 53 9.78 -0.28 2.29
C ASP A 53 10.15 -1.31 3.35
N LYS A 54 10.61 -2.48 2.91
CA LYS A 54 10.73 -3.69 3.75
C LYS A 54 9.38 -4.00 4.44
N LYS A 55 9.24 -3.68 5.73
CA LYS A 55 8.04 -3.90 6.56
C LYS A 55 7.30 -2.60 6.92
N ASP A 56 7.89 -1.46 6.58
CA ASP A 56 7.21 -0.17 6.68
C ASP A 56 6.18 -0.07 5.56
N MET A 57 4.93 0.18 5.93
CA MET A 57 3.82 0.28 5.00
C MET A 57 3.33 1.72 4.95
N THR A 58 3.20 2.26 3.76
CA THR A 58 2.44 3.49 3.50
C THR A 58 1.15 3.11 2.79
N VAL A 59 0.03 3.21 3.50
CA VAL A 59 -1.30 2.93 2.97
C VAL A 59 -1.91 4.23 2.48
N LYS A 60 -2.33 4.28 1.22
CA LYS A 60 -3.07 5.38 0.60
C LYS A 60 -4.45 4.89 0.21
N TYR A 61 -5.47 5.71 0.44
CA TYR A 61 -6.85 5.35 0.12
C TYR A 61 -7.60 6.50 -0.53
N ASN A 62 -8.55 6.14 -1.39
CA ASN A 62 -9.55 7.03 -1.96
C ASN A 62 -10.86 6.25 -2.08
N LEU A 63 -11.77 6.51 -1.14
CA LEU A 63 -13.00 5.76 -0.91
C LEU A 63 -14.21 6.68 -1.04
N LYS A 64 -15.35 6.10 -1.43
CA LYS A 64 -16.65 6.76 -1.58
C LYS A 64 -17.76 5.85 -1.07
N GLY A 65 -18.96 6.40 -0.88
CA GLY A 65 -20.12 5.65 -0.40
C GLY A 65 -20.07 5.35 1.10
N LEU A 66 -19.33 6.16 1.85
CA LEU A 66 -19.15 6.03 3.29
C LEU A 66 -20.16 6.90 4.05
N LYS A 67 -20.46 6.55 5.31
CA LYS A 67 -21.08 7.50 6.24
C LYS A 67 -20.03 8.48 6.75
N PRO A 68 -20.37 9.77 6.97
CA PRO A 68 -19.45 10.73 7.60
C PRO A 68 -19.05 10.29 9.01
N VAL A 69 -17.77 10.00 9.22
CA VAL A 69 -17.17 9.55 10.48
C VAL A 69 -15.69 9.95 10.52
N ASN A 70 -15.08 9.97 11.72
CA ASN A 70 -13.68 10.31 11.93
C ASN A 70 -12.79 9.14 12.40
N ASP A 71 -13.33 7.92 12.45
CA ASP A 71 -12.74 6.77 13.13
C ASP A 71 -13.01 5.43 12.44
N GLY A 72 -13.25 5.43 11.12
CA GLY A 72 -13.42 4.19 10.36
C GLY A 72 -12.10 3.42 10.23
N GLY A 73 -12.15 2.09 10.21
CA GLY A 73 -10.95 1.24 10.14
C GLY A 73 -10.57 0.82 8.70
N LEU A 74 -9.28 0.67 8.41
CA LEU A 74 -8.78 0.08 7.16
C LEU A 74 -7.65 -0.90 7.48
N HIS A 75 -7.90 -2.20 7.29
CA HIS A 75 -7.00 -3.26 7.73
C HIS A 75 -6.71 -4.27 6.63
N ILE A 76 -5.53 -4.89 6.64
CA ILE A 76 -5.28 -6.12 5.88
C ILE A 76 -5.68 -7.31 6.73
N HIS A 77 -6.35 -8.28 6.13
CA HIS A 77 -6.88 -9.48 6.76
C HIS A 77 -6.19 -10.76 6.26
N VAL A 78 -6.27 -11.81 7.07
CA VAL A 78 -5.57 -13.09 6.81
C VAL A 78 -6.10 -13.80 5.57
N GLY A 79 -7.36 -13.56 5.22
CA GLY A 79 -8.01 -14.17 4.08
C GLY A 79 -7.52 -13.61 2.75
N THR A 80 -7.61 -14.46 1.72
CA THR A 80 -7.22 -14.15 0.34
C THR A 80 -8.42 -14.09 -0.60
N SER A 81 -9.62 -13.87 -0.05
CA SER A 81 -10.86 -13.80 -0.82
C SER A 81 -11.83 -12.79 -0.23
N CYS A 82 -12.39 -11.95 -1.10
CA CYS A 82 -13.53 -11.09 -0.84
C CYS A 82 -14.82 -11.66 -1.46
N LYS A 83 -14.94 -12.98 -1.65
CA LYS A 83 -16.15 -13.59 -2.21
C LYS A 83 -17.17 -14.03 -1.15
N LYS A 84 -16.69 -14.39 0.05
CA LYS A 84 -17.50 -14.84 1.18
C LYS A 84 -16.92 -14.31 2.48
N ALA A 85 -17.78 -13.84 3.38
CA ALA A 85 -17.35 -13.20 4.63
C ALA A 85 -16.52 -14.14 5.53
N ASP A 86 -16.87 -15.42 5.57
CA ASP A 86 -16.19 -16.46 6.35
C ASP A 86 -14.76 -16.76 5.87
N LYS A 87 -14.41 -16.35 4.64
CA LYS A 87 -13.06 -16.55 4.06
C LYS A 87 -12.11 -15.38 4.29
N VAL A 88 -12.59 -14.25 4.82
CA VAL A 88 -11.76 -13.05 5.05
C VAL A 88 -10.94 -13.18 6.34
N GLY A 89 -11.49 -13.83 7.37
CA GLY A 89 -10.80 -14.01 8.66
C GLY A 89 -10.54 -12.69 9.42
N GLY A 90 -9.60 -12.71 10.37
CA GLY A 90 -9.22 -11.56 11.21
C GLY A 90 -8.06 -10.73 10.64
N HIS A 91 -7.58 -9.77 11.43
CA HIS A 91 -6.47 -8.89 11.06
C HIS A 91 -5.15 -9.64 10.83
N TYR A 92 -4.42 -9.24 9.79
CA TYR A 92 -3.17 -9.87 9.36
C TYR A 92 -1.97 -9.06 9.81
N PHE A 93 -1.16 -9.66 10.69
CA PHE A 93 0.03 -9.06 11.26
C PHE A 93 0.87 -10.12 11.94
N SER A 94 2.17 -9.85 12.12
CA SER A 94 3.11 -10.72 12.81
C SER A 94 4.23 -9.90 13.47
N PRO A 95 4.72 -10.27 14.67
CA PRO A 95 4.25 -11.37 15.51
C PRO A 95 2.93 -11.02 16.22
N LYS A 96 2.14 -12.05 16.58
CA LYS A 96 0.89 -11.84 17.32
C LYS A 96 1.11 -11.37 18.77
N SER A 97 2.28 -11.66 19.34
CA SER A 97 2.64 -11.29 20.71
C SER A 97 2.80 -9.77 20.93
N GLY A 98 2.96 -8.97 19.87
CA GLY A 98 3.10 -7.52 19.97
C GLY A 98 1.79 -6.74 20.14
N GLY A 99 0.64 -7.44 20.17
CA GLY A 99 -0.67 -6.81 20.12
C GLY A 99 -1.10 -6.43 18.70
N ASP A 100 -2.36 -6.05 18.53
CA ASP A 100 -2.92 -5.75 17.22
C ASP A 100 -2.48 -4.37 16.72
N TYR A 101 -1.56 -4.37 15.75
CA TYR A 101 -1.01 -3.15 15.15
C TYR A 101 -2.04 -2.31 14.39
N TRP A 102 -3.20 -2.88 14.01
CA TRP A 102 -4.20 -2.20 13.21
C TRP A 102 -5.07 -1.20 13.99
N LYS A 103 -4.98 -1.15 15.31
CA LYS A 103 -5.81 -0.26 16.15
C LYS A 103 -5.68 1.24 15.82
N SER A 104 -4.54 1.66 15.26
CA SER A 104 -4.31 3.05 14.83
C SER A 104 -4.57 3.30 13.33
N ALA A 105 -4.95 2.28 12.57
CA ALA A 105 -5.12 2.34 11.12
C ALA A 105 -6.52 2.83 10.72
N GLN A 106 -6.72 4.14 10.81
CA GLN A 106 -8.02 4.78 10.63
C GLN A 106 -8.11 5.64 9.37
N TRP A 107 -9.34 5.84 8.88
CA TRP A 107 -9.70 6.79 7.85
C TRP A 107 -10.79 7.74 8.33
N VAL A 108 -10.81 8.94 7.75
CA VAL A 108 -11.81 9.98 8.00
C VAL A 108 -12.56 10.25 6.72
N SER A 109 -13.89 10.36 6.80
CA SER A 109 -14.73 10.74 5.66
C SER A 109 -15.39 12.10 5.87
N ASP A 110 -15.56 12.83 4.77
CA ASP A 110 -16.25 14.12 4.76
C ASP A 110 -17.78 13.97 4.80
N SER A 111 -18.49 15.09 4.88
CA SER A 111 -19.96 15.14 4.86
C SER A 111 -20.60 14.59 3.58
N LYS A 112 -19.81 14.32 2.53
CA LYS A 112 -20.24 13.73 1.26
C LYS A 112 -19.92 12.24 1.19
N GLY A 113 -19.46 11.63 2.29
CA GLY A 113 -19.13 10.20 2.34
C GLY A 113 -17.87 9.83 1.55
N ARG A 114 -16.93 10.77 1.41
CA ARG A 114 -15.65 10.56 0.71
C ARG A 114 -14.51 10.54 1.71
N ALA A 115 -13.62 9.56 1.61
CA ALA A 115 -12.41 9.49 2.42
C ALA A 115 -11.19 9.40 1.49
N LYS A 116 -10.28 10.37 1.58
CA LYS A 116 -9.03 10.36 0.83
C LYS A 116 -7.89 10.74 1.76
N GLY A 117 -6.89 9.89 1.87
CA GLY A 117 -5.79 10.11 2.81
C GLY A 117 -4.75 9.02 2.77
N SER A 118 -3.88 9.03 3.77
CA SER A 118 -2.85 8.03 3.94
C SER A 118 -2.42 7.92 5.39
N PHE A 119 -1.93 6.75 5.78
CA PHE A 119 -1.26 6.54 7.06
C PHE A 119 -0.07 5.59 6.87
N ARG A 120 0.80 5.56 7.88
CA ARG A 120 1.93 4.64 7.95
C ARG A 120 1.71 3.62 9.05
N LEU A 121 2.13 2.39 8.81
CA LEU A 121 2.00 1.30 9.77
C LEU A 121 3.16 0.30 9.59
N ILE A 122 3.51 -0.40 10.66
CA ILE A 122 4.38 -1.58 10.61
C ILE A 122 3.56 -2.77 11.11
N SER A 123 3.10 -3.62 10.20
CA SER A 123 2.39 -4.87 10.54
C SER A 123 3.33 -6.05 10.83
N GLY A 124 4.63 -5.82 10.58
CA GLY A 124 5.72 -6.80 10.63
C GLY A 124 5.79 -7.74 9.42
N LEU A 125 4.94 -7.52 8.42
CA LEU A 125 4.85 -8.28 7.17
C LEU A 125 5.27 -7.41 5.98
N ASP A 126 6.00 -7.98 5.04
CA ASP A 126 6.51 -7.28 3.86
C ASP A 126 5.56 -7.39 2.65
N TYR A 127 5.98 -6.81 1.52
CA TYR A 127 5.26 -6.88 0.26
C TYR A 127 4.87 -8.30 -0.15
N LYS A 128 5.80 -9.26 -0.08
CA LYS A 128 5.55 -10.63 -0.53
C LYS A 128 4.51 -11.30 0.36
N ALA A 129 4.58 -11.07 1.67
CA ALA A 129 3.65 -11.63 2.62
C ALA A 129 2.22 -11.07 2.46
N ASN A 130 2.04 -9.85 1.92
CA ASN A 130 0.74 -9.21 1.76
C ASN A 130 0.10 -9.40 0.38
N LEU A 131 0.83 -9.92 -0.61
CA LEU A 131 0.28 -10.20 -1.95
C LEU A 131 -0.86 -11.22 -1.86
N GLY A 132 -2.02 -10.88 -2.44
CA GLY A 132 -3.21 -11.73 -2.46
C GLY A 132 -4.08 -11.65 -1.21
N HIS A 133 -3.69 -10.87 -0.20
CA HIS A 133 -4.49 -10.71 1.03
C HIS A 133 -5.60 -9.65 0.86
N ALA A 134 -6.68 -9.83 1.62
CA ALA A 134 -7.82 -8.91 1.60
C ALA A 134 -7.53 -7.64 2.40
N VAL A 135 -7.83 -6.48 1.83
CA VAL A 135 -8.02 -5.22 2.54
C VAL A 135 -9.50 -5.06 2.87
N VAL A 136 -9.81 -4.74 4.12
CA VAL A 136 -11.17 -4.56 4.62
C VAL A 136 -11.35 -3.13 5.13
N ILE A 137 -12.46 -2.52 4.72
CA ILE A 137 -12.91 -1.23 5.24
C ILE A 137 -13.94 -1.51 6.33
N HIS A 138 -13.74 -0.95 7.51
CA HIS A 138 -14.66 -0.99 8.64
C HIS A 138 -15.31 0.38 8.86
N ASP A 139 -16.60 0.41 9.22
CA ASP A 139 -17.22 1.63 9.75
C ASP A 139 -16.84 1.89 11.22
N ALA A 140 -17.34 3.00 11.78
CA ALA A 140 -17.09 3.42 13.17
C ALA A 140 -17.58 2.40 14.22
N SER A 141 -18.53 1.53 13.89
CA SER A 141 -18.97 0.45 14.78
C SER A 141 -18.07 -0.78 14.74
N GLY A 142 -17.09 -0.79 13.82
CA GLY A 142 -16.25 -1.94 13.52
C GLY A 142 -16.89 -2.92 12.52
N ALA A 143 -18.06 -2.61 11.96
CA ALA A 143 -18.69 -3.47 10.96
C ALA A 143 -17.92 -3.40 9.64
N ARG A 144 -17.76 -4.55 8.98
CA ARG A 144 -17.05 -4.66 7.69
C ARG A 144 -17.97 -4.18 6.57
N ILE A 145 -17.55 -3.13 5.86
CA ILE A 145 -18.37 -2.43 4.87
C ILE A 145 -17.76 -2.43 3.46
N GLY A 146 -16.47 -2.69 3.31
CA GLY A 146 -15.81 -2.84 2.00
C GLY A 146 -14.72 -3.91 2.01
N CYS A 147 -14.43 -4.49 0.85
CA CYS A 147 -13.38 -5.50 0.68
C CYS A 147 -12.70 -5.36 -0.70
N GLY A 148 -11.40 -5.60 -0.77
CA GLY A 148 -10.65 -5.77 -2.02
C GLY A 148 -9.41 -6.63 -1.82
N ILE A 149 -8.92 -7.28 -2.87
CA ILE A 149 -7.70 -8.11 -2.81
C ILE A 149 -6.49 -7.27 -3.24
N LEU A 150 -5.38 -7.40 -2.51
CA LEU A 150 -4.11 -6.77 -2.84
C LEU A 150 -3.42 -7.50 -3.98
N GLU A 151 -3.27 -6.80 -5.10
CA GLU A 151 -2.68 -7.29 -6.35
C GLU A 151 -1.60 -6.31 -6.84
N LYS A 152 -0.90 -6.67 -7.91
CA LYS A 152 0.19 -5.85 -8.50
C LYS A 152 -0.36 -4.67 -9.28
#